data_AF-A0A564NIB7-F1
#
_entry.id   AF-A0A564NIB7-F1
#
_cell.length_a   1.000
_cell.length_b   1.000
_cell.length_c   1.000
_cell.angle_alpha   90.00
_cell.angle_beta   90.00
_cell.angle_gamma   90.00
#
_symmetry.space_group_name_H-M   'P 1'
#
loop_
_entity.id
_entity.type
_entity.pdbx_description
1 polymer ?
#
loop_
_entity_poly.entity_id
_entity_poly.type
_entity_poly.pdbx_seq_one_letter_code
_entity_poly.pdbx_strand_id
1 'polypeptide(L)'
;MKRLMLALWLCAVSLSAHANSTDCATDAPSPETIATTMHQAQQLKQALNSQPEAVVVLVRQGQDMSSRNLTWSHAGYAMRQPDDSWRVYHNLNTCGSAESSLYVQGLYEFLADIWSTRRLRFCARERNLSRRYRLFCTAQPSSICSIVRATI
;
A
#
# COMPACT_ATOMS: atom_id res chain seq x y z
N MET A 1 33.93 31.79 -21.46
CA MET A 1 33.30 32.55 -20.34
C MET A 1 31.80 32.29 -20.18
N LYS A 2 30.93 32.56 -21.17
CA LYS A 2 29.47 32.33 -21.06
C LYS A 2 29.04 30.90 -20.67
N ARG A 3 29.70 29.87 -21.23
CA ARG A 3 29.42 28.45 -20.88
C ARG A 3 29.83 28.09 -19.44
N LEU A 4 30.90 28.71 -18.94
CA LEU A 4 31.36 28.54 -17.57
C LEU A 4 30.40 29.21 -16.58
N MET A 5 29.91 30.41 -16.93
CA MET A 5 28.90 31.10 -16.12
C MET A 5 27.56 30.37 -16.10
N LEU A 6 27.14 29.79 -17.24
CA LEU A 6 25.93 28.98 -17.29
C LEU A 6 26.04 27.72 -16.41
N ALA A 7 27.19 27.01 -16.47
CA ALA A 7 27.44 25.85 -15.62
C ALA A 7 27.46 26.21 -14.13
N LEU A 8 28.09 27.33 -13.76
CA LEU A 8 28.10 27.83 -12.39
C LEU A 8 26.68 28.18 -11.90
N TRP A 9 25.84 28.73 -12.79
CA TRP A 9 24.46 29.07 -12.49
C TRP A 9 23.58 27.82 -12.33
N LEU A 10 23.75 26.79 -13.18
CA LEU A 10 23.07 25.51 -13.02
C LEU A 10 23.44 24.80 -11.71
N CYS A 11 24.72 24.84 -11.29
CA CYS A 11 25.14 24.30 -9.99
C CYS A 11 24.64 25.13 -8.79
N ALA A 12 24.43 26.44 -8.96
CA ALA A 12 23.89 27.28 -7.89
C ALA A 12 22.37 27.09 -7.68
N VAL A 13 21.64 26.59 -8.70
CA VAL A 13 20.18 26.41 -8.66
C VAL A 13 19.78 24.95 -8.38
N SER A 14 20.72 24.03 -8.21
CA SER A 14 20.45 22.67 -7.71
C SER A 14 20.06 22.70 -6.22
N LEU A 15 18.83 23.12 -5.94
CA LEU A 15 18.16 22.92 -4.66
C LEU A 15 17.92 21.42 -4.46
N SER A 16 18.22 20.93 -3.26
CA SER A 16 17.85 19.57 -2.85
C SER A 16 16.33 19.45 -2.84
N ALA A 17 15.78 18.68 -3.78
CA ALA A 17 14.37 18.32 -3.75
C ALA A 17 14.16 17.29 -2.64
N HIS A 18 13.70 17.73 -1.48
CA HIS A 18 13.31 16.84 -0.38
C HIS A 18 11.85 16.44 -0.55
N ALA A 19 11.60 15.18 -0.84
CA ALA A 19 10.27 14.60 -0.77
C ALA A 19 9.98 14.30 0.69
N ASN A 20 9.35 15.23 1.41
CA ASN A 20 8.98 15.00 2.79
C ASN A 20 7.57 14.39 2.89
N SER A 21 7.37 13.40 3.75
CA SER A 21 6.02 12.94 4.10
C SER A 21 5.37 13.98 5.01
N THR A 22 4.42 14.76 4.48
CA THR A 22 3.83 15.93 5.16
C THR A 22 2.51 15.65 5.88
N ASP A 23 1.90 14.48 5.63
CA ASP A 23 0.59 14.12 6.18
C ASP A 23 0.76 13.03 7.26
N CYS A 24 1.23 13.47 8.42
CA CYS A 24 1.46 12.62 9.58
C CYS A 24 0.39 12.89 10.63
N ALA A 25 -0.51 11.93 10.82
CA ALA A 25 -1.45 12.00 11.94
C ALA A 25 -0.67 11.91 13.26
N THR A 26 -0.76 12.96 14.08
CA THR A 26 -0.13 13.01 15.41
C THR A 26 -1.00 12.45 16.52
N ASP A 27 -2.29 12.26 16.24
CA ASP A 27 -3.27 11.82 17.23
C ASP A 27 -3.49 10.30 17.14
N ALA A 28 -3.55 9.67 18.32
CA ALA A 28 -3.90 8.26 18.40
C ALA A 28 -5.33 8.03 17.86
N PRO A 29 -5.58 6.94 17.11
CA PRO A 29 -6.92 6.62 16.63
C PRO A 29 -7.88 6.39 17.80
N SER A 30 -9.15 6.78 17.62
CA SER A 30 -10.18 6.52 18.61
C SER A 30 -10.40 5.01 18.82
N PRO A 31 -10.92 4.56 19.98
CA PRO A 31 -11.25 3.16 20.21
C PRO A 31 -12.17 2.56 19.14
N GLU A 32 -13.13 3.34 18.62
CA GLU A 32 -14.04 2.93 17.55
C GLU A 32 -13.29 2.72 16.23
N THR A 33 -12.30 3.57 15.94
CA THR A 33 -11.44 3.44 14.76
C THR A 33 -10.57 2.18 14.87
N ILE A 34 -10.02 1.90 16.05
CA ILE A 34 -9.25 0.68 16.34
C ILE A 34 -10.14 -0.55 16.14
N ALA A 35 -11.31 -0.59 16.78
CA ALA A 35 -12.26 -1.70 16.69
C ALA A 35 -12.72 -1.96 15.26
N THR A 36 -13.06 -0.91 14.51
CA THR A 36 -13.45 -1.02 13.10
C THR A 36 -12.31 -1.61 12.26
N THR A 37 -11.08 -1.14 12.47
CA THR A 37 -9.91 -1.62 11.72
C THR A 37 -9.56 -3.06 12.07
N MET A 38 -9.68 -3.45 13.34
CA MET A 38 -9.52 -4.85 13.77
C MET A 38 -10.57 -5.76 13.13
N HIS A 39 -11.83 -5.34 13.09
CA HIS A 39 -12.90 -6.10 12.42
C HIS A 39 -12.59 -6.30 10.93
N GLN A 40 -12.10 -5.27 10.24
CA GLN A 40 -11.67 -5.38 8.84
C GLN A 40 -10.47 -6.31 8.66
N ALA A 41 -9.48 -6.24 9.55
CA ALA A 41 -8.33 -7.15 9.53
C ALA A 41 -8.77 -8.61 9.72
N GLN A 42 -9.77 -8.86 10.56
CA GLN A 42 -10.36 -10.18 10.74
C GLN A 42 -11.08 -10.67 9.47
N GLN A 43 -11.92 -9.83 8.85
CA GLN A 43 -12.59 -10.17 7.59
C GLN A 43 -11.58 -10.45 6.47
N LEU A 44 -10.52 -9.65 6.39
CA LEU A 44 -9.41 -9.87 5.45
C LEU A 44 -8.74 -11.22 5.73
N LYS A 45 -8.40 -11.54 6.99
CA LYS A 45 -7.82 -12.84 7.36
C LYS A 45 -8.68 -14.01 6.90
N GLN A 46 -10.00 -13.92 7.09
CA GLN A 46 -10.94 -14.96 6.64
C GLN A 46 -10.93 -15.11 5.11
N ALA A 47 -10.91 -13.99 4.37
CA ALA A 47 -10.85 -14.01 2.91
C ALA A 47 -9.50 -14.53 2.38
N LEU A 48 -8.39 -14.23 3.06
CA LEU A 48 -7.07 -14.75 2.73
C LEU A 48 -6.96 -16.25 3.01
N ASN A 49 -7.54 -16.72 4.12
CA ASN A 49 -7.56 -18.13 4.48
C ASN A 49 -8.35 -19.01 3.51
N SER A 50 -9.27 -18.43 2.73
CA SER A 50 -9.97 -19.16 1.66
C SER A 50 -9.17 -19.26 0.36
N GLN A 51 -8.03 -18.55 0.26
CA GLN A 51 -7.14 -18.63 -0.90
C GLN A 51 -6.19 -19.83 -0.77
N PRO A 52 -5.97 -20.59 -1.86
CA PRO A 52 -4.97 -21.66 -1.87
C PRO A 52 -3.53 -21.12 -1.91
N GLU A 53 -3.32 -19.87 -2.33
CA GLU A 53 -2.00 -19.26 -2.42
C GLU A 53 -1.47 -18.83 -1.04
N ALA A 54 -0.23 -19.22 -0.72
CA ALA A 54 0.47 -18.75 0.48
C ALA A 54 0.96 -17.30 0.38
N VAL A 55 0.91 -16.70 -0.82
CA VAL A 55 1.33 -15.31 -1.08
C VAL A 55 0.29 -14.63 -1.97
N VAL A 56 -0.19 -13.47 -1.53
CA VAL A 56 -1.08 -12.60 -2.31
C VAL A 56 -0.59 -11.16 -2.29
N VAL A 57 -0.95 -10.39 -3.32
CA VAL A 57 -0.73 -8.95 -3.34
C VAL A 57 -1.93 -8.27 -2.71
N LEU A 58 -1.71 -7.46 -1.67
CA LEU A 58 -2.68 -6.54 -1.11
C LEU A 58 -2.49 -5.15 -1.71
N VAL A 59 -3.58 -4.50 -2.09
CA VAL A 59 -3.59 -3.09 -2.49
C VAL A 59 -4.66 -2.33 -1.72
N ARG A 60 -4.34 -1.12 -1.28
CA ARG A 60 -5.27 -0.23 -0.59
C ARG A 60 -5.11 1.22 -1.06
N GLN A 61 -6.12 2.02 -0.78
CA GLN A 61 -5.99 3.47 -0.82
C GLN A 61 -5.25 3.90 0.45
N GLY A 62 -4.03 4.41 0.31
CA GLY A 62 -3.26 5.03 1.39
C GLY A 62 -3.45 6.54 1.36
N GLN A 63 -2.76 7.20 0.44
CA GLN A 63 -2.98 8.61 0.11
C GLN A 63 -4.05 8.74 -0.98
N ASP A 64 -4.80 9.84 -0.97
CA ASP A 64 -5.65 10.19 -2.10
C ASP A 64 -4.79 10.60 -3.31
N MET A 65 -4.90 9.82 -4.38
CA MET A 65 -4.24 10.07 -5.67
C MET A 65 -5.25 10.25 -6.79
N SER A 66 -6.48 10.66 -6.47
CA SER A 66 -7.56 10.93 -7.42
C SER A 66 -7.17 11.95 -8.49
N SER A 67 -6.39 12.98 -8.14
CA SER A 67 -5.83 13.96 -9.08
C SER A 67 -4.93 13.36 -10.15
N ARG A 68 -4.38 12.16 -9.91
CA ARG A 68 -3.56 11.38 -10.84
C ARG A 68 -4.33 10.20 -11.46
N ASN A 69 -5.66 10.15 -11.29
CA ASN A 69 -6.52 9.05 -11.73
C ASN A 69 -6.10 7.68 -11.15
N LEU A 70 -5.56 7.65 -9.93
CA LEU A 70 -5.13 6.42 -9.25
C LEU A 70 -6.03 6.12 -8.04
N THR A 71 -6.59 4.91 -8.02
CA THR A 71 -7.43 4.42 -6.91
C THR A 71 -6.61 3.78 -5.79
N TRP A 72 -5.52 3.11 -6.15
CA TRP A 72 -4.65 2.38 -5.23
C TRP A 72 -3.31 3.09 -5.17
N SER A 73 -2.90 3.47 -3.96
CA SER A 73 -1.65 4.20 -3.72
C SER A 73 -0.68 3.44 -2.85
N HIS A 74 -1.13 2.35 -2.20
CA HIS A 74 -0.29 1.50 -1.36
C HIS A 74 -0.46 0.02 -1.69
N ALA A 75 0.63 -0.74 -1.60
CA ALA A 75 0.65 -2.16 -1.88
C ALA A 75 1.60 -2.93 -0.95
N GLY A 76 1.31 -4.21 -0.75
CA GLY A 76 2.17 -5.11 0.01
C GLY A 76 1.98 -6.57 -0.41
N TYR A 77 2.93 -7.42 -0.06
CA TYR A 77 2.81 -8.87 -0.21
C TYR A 77 2.38 -9.46 1.13
N ALA A 78 1.18 -10.03 1.18
CA ALA A 78 0.74 -10.80 2.34
C ALA A 78 1.19 -12.24 2.17
N MET A 79 1.91 -12.75 3.17
CA MET A 79 2.46 -14.10 3.20
C MET A 79 1.93 -14.86 4.41
N ARG A 80 1.35 -16.03 4.15
CA ARG A 80 0.91 -16.96 5.20
C ARG A 80 2.14 -17.56 5.88
N GLN A 81 2.16 -17.51 7.21
CA GLN A 81 3.22 -18.03 8.04
C GLN A 81 2.93 -19.49 8.45
N PRO A 82 3.92 -20.25 8.98
CA PRO A 82 3.70 -21.62 9.44
C PRO A 82 2.66 -21.78 10.57
N ASP A 83 2.40 -20.70 11.33
CA ASP A 83 1.40 -20.65 12.40
C ASP A 83 0.02 -20.16 11.95
N ASP A 84 -0.23 -20.13 10.64
CA ASP A 84 -1.45 -19.60 10.00
C ASP A 84 -1.74 -18.11 10.28
N SER A 85 -0.76 -17.37 10.79
CA SER A 85 -0.79 -15.91 10.77
C SER A 85 -0.43 -15.37 9.38
N TRP A 86 -0.75 -14.10 9.15
CA TRP A 86 -0.40 -13.40 7.92
C TRP A 86 0.53 -12.23 8.25
N ARG A 87 1.63 -12.13 7.52
CA ARG A 87 2.56 -10.99 7.59
C ARG A 87 2.58 -10.28 6.26
N VAL A 88 2.50 -8.95 6.31
CA VAL A 88 2.50 -8.09 5.13
C VAL A 88 3.86 -7.42 5.01
N TYR A 89 4.52 -7.66 3.89
CA TYR A 89 5.78 -7.06 3.49
C TYR A 89 5.47 -5.89 2.57
N HIS A 90 5.80 -4.67 2.99
CA HIS A 90 5.47 -3.46 2.25
C HIS A 90 6.47 -2.33 2.52
N ASN A 91 6.70 -1.48 1.53
CA ASN A 91 7.53 -0.29 1.71
C ASN A 91 6.70 0.82 2.33
N LEU A 92 7.23 1.46 3.37
CA LEU A 92 6.61 2.62 4.00
C LEU A 92 7.67 3.70 4.15
N ASN A 93 7.25 4.96 4.04
CA ASN A 93 8.11 6.08 4.34
C ASN A 93 8.03 6.42 5.82
N THR A 94 9.17 6.68 6.44
CA THR A 94 9.21 7.22 7.79
C THR A 94 8.58 8.61 7.76
N CYS A 95 7.51 8.78 8.52
CA CYS A 95 6.77 10.04 8.63
C CYS A 95 7.73 11.21 8.91
N GLY A 96 7.49 12.36 8.26
CA GLY A 96 8.32 13.56 8.42
C GLY A 96 9.74 13.43 7.86
N SER A 97 10.01 12.39 7.06
CA SER A 97 11.27 12.22 6.34
C SER A 97 11.06 11.81 4.88
N ALA A 98 12.16 11.81 4.12
CA ALA A 98 12.26 11.21 2.79
C ALA A 98 12.73 9.74 2.82
N GLU A 99 12.93 9.17 4.01
CA GLU A 99 13.43 7.81 4.17
C GLU A 99 12.32 6.79 3.99
N SER A 100 12.66 5.68 3.32
CA SER A 100 11.76 4.55 3.10
C SER A 100 12.42 3.28 3.60
N SER A 101 11.62 2.37 4.13
CA SER A 101 12.08 1.06 4.60
C SER A 101 11.07 -0.02 4.29
N LEU A 102 11.55 -1.27 4.25
CA LEU A 102 10.68 -2.43 4.16
C LEU A 102 10.18 -2.78 5.55
N TYR A 103 8.86 -2.74 5.73
CA TYR A 103 8.19 -3.12 6.97
C TYR A 103 7.58 -4.52 6.85
N VAL A 104 7.57 -5.25 7.96
CA VAL A 104 6.94 -6.56 8.09
C VAL A 104 5.90 -6.50 9.21
N GLN A 105 4.65 -6.32 8.83
CA GLN A 105 3.56 -5.97 9.74
C GLN A 105 2.43 -7.01 9.71
N GLY A 106 1.48 -6.91 10.64
CA GLY A 106 0.24 -7.68 10.59
C GLY A 106 -0.78 -7.05 9.65
N LEU A 107 -1.93 -7.72 9.49
CA LEU A 107 -3.03 -7.21 8.68
C LEU A 107 -3.64 -5.93 9.27
N TYR A 108 -3.67 -5.79 10.60
CA TYR A 108 -4.19 -4.60 11.26
C TYR A 108 -3.31 -3.39 10.95
N GLU A 109 -2.01 -3.46 11.17
CA GLU A 109 -1.08 -2.34 10.96
C GLU A 109 -1.04 -1.95 9.47
N PHE A 110 -1.11 -2.92 8.56
CA PHE A 110 -1.25 -2.64 7.14
C PHE A 110 -2.51 -1.81 6.82
N LEU A 111 -3.62 -1.98 7.57
CA LEU A 111 -4.88 -1.28 7.37
C LEU A 111 -5.02 0.00 8.21
N ALA A 112 -4.33 0.11 9.34
CA ALA A 112 -4.48 1.23 10.28
C ALA A 112 -3.97 2.56 9.71
N ASP A 113 -3.08 2.51 8.73
CA ASP A 113 -2.41 3.65 8.13
C ASP A 113 -3.17 4.22 6.90
N ILE A 114 -4.50 4.38 7.00
CA ILE A 114 -5.38 4.81 5.90
C ILE A 114 -6.02 6.17 6.19
N TRP A 115 -5.91 7.10 5.24
CA TRP A 115 -6.71 8.33 5.20
C TRP A 115 -8.08 8.06 4.59
N SER A 116 -9.13 8.29 5.38
CA SER A 116 -10.56 8.50 5.04
C SER A 116 -11.35 7.50 4.18
N THR A 117 -10.74 6.66 3.34
CA THR A 117 -11.46 5.72 2.46
C THR A 117 -10.90 4.30 2.57
N ARG A 118 -11.66 3.41 3.23
CA ARG A 118 -11.26 2.01 3.53
C ARG A 118 -11.48 1.08 2.32
N ARG A 119 -10.85 1.38 1.18
CA ARG A 119 -10.84 0.48 0.01
C ARG A 119 -9.63 -0.44 0.10
N LEU A 120 -9.89 -1.74 0.08
CA LEU A 120 -8.89 -2.81 0.06
C LEU A 120 -9.25 -3.82 -1.02
N ARG A 121 -8.23 -4.40 -1.65
CA ARG A 121 -8.37 -5.49 -2.62
C ARG A 121 -7.15 -6.40 -2.51
N PHE A 122 -7.33 -7.68 -2.77
CA PHE A 122 -6.20 -8.59 -2.96
C PHE A 122 -6.24 -9.26 -4.33
N CYS A 123 -5.06 -9.62 -4.81
CA CYS A 123 -4.84 -10.30 -6.07
C CYS A 123 -3.98 -11.53 -5.81
N ALA A 124 -4.51 -12.72 -6.11
CA ALA A 124 -3.78 -13.98 -6.01
C ALA A 124 -3.05 -14.27 -7.33
N ARG A 125 -2.03 -15.14 -7.30
CA ARG A 125 -1.25 -15.51 -8.50
C ARG A 125 -2.07 -16.44 -9.40
N GLU A 126 -2.24 -16.09 -10.67
CA GLU A 126 -2.79 -17.03 -11.64
C GLU A 126 -1.74 -18.09 -12.04
N ARG A 127 -2.13 -19.37 -11.99
CA ARG A 127 -1.26 -20.52 -12.28
C ARG A 127 -0.90 -20.68 -13.78
N ASN A 128 -1.52 -19.92 -14.70
CA ASN A 128 -1.45 -20.14 -16.17
C ASN A 128 -1.02 -18.92 -17.02
N LEU A 129 -0.18 -18.02 -16.50
CA LEU A 129 0.23 -16.81 -17.25
C LEU A 129 1.50 -17.01 -18.09
N SER A 130 1.34 -17.58 -19.29
CA SER A 130 2.27 -17.46 -20.42
C SER A 130 2.02 -16.20 -21.26
N ARG A 131 1.08 -15.32 -20.87
CA ARG A 131 0.79 -14.07 -21.60
C ARG A 131 0.71 -12.85 -20.67
N ARG A 132 1.76 -12.03 -20.78
CA ARG A 132 1.90 -10.63 -20.34
C ARG A 132 1.76 -10.39 -18.83
N TYR A 133 2.87 -9.94 -18.28
CA TYR A 133 3.11 -9.31 -16.96
C TYR A 133 2.22 -8.10 -16.65
N ARG A 134 0.90 -8.23 -16.77
CA ARG A 134 -0.07 -7.23 -16.33
C ARG A 134 -0.72 -7.74 -15.05
N LEU A 135 0.11 -7.99 -14.03
CA LEU A 135 -0.36 -8.01 -12.64
C LEU A 135 -0.71 -6.56 -12.28
N PHE A 136 -1.91 -6.15 -12.65
CA PHE A 136 -2.50 -4.94 -12.11
C PHE A 136 -3.87 -5.35 -11.61
N CYS A 137 -4.11 -5.11 -10.32
CA CYS A 137 -5.43 -5.09 -9.74
C CYS A 137 -6.24 -3.96 -10.42
N THR A 138 -6.62 -4.16 -11.68
CA THR A 138 -7.49 -3.26 -12.42
C THR A 138 -8.85 -3.26 -11.73
N ALA A 139 -9.59 -2.16 -11.83
CA ALA A 139 -10.84 -1.95 -11.08
C ALA A 139 -11.91 -3.03 -11.33
N GLN A 140 -11.77 -3.87 -12.36
CA GLN A 140 -12.69 -4.96 -12.68
C GLN A 140 -12.53 -6.14 -11.70
N PRO A 141 -13.62 -6.71 -11.17
CA PRO A 141 -13.60 -8.05 -10.59
C PRO A 141 -13.15 -9.06 -11.67
N SER A 142 -12.27 -9.99 -11.32
CA SER A 142 -11.90 -11.11 -12.19
C SER A 142 -11.71 -12.35 -11.32
N SER A 143 -11.56 -13.53 -11.93
CA SER A 143 -11.25 -14.79 -11.24
C SER A 143 -9.99 -14.75 -10.37
N ILE A 144 -9.15 -13.72 -10.53
CA ILE A 144 -7.80 -13.57 -9.96
C ILE A 144 -7.77 -12.44 -8.92
N CYS A 145 -8.77 -11.56 -8.95
CA CYS A 145 -8.82 -10.34 -8.17
C CYS A 145 -10.16 -10.24 -7.46
N SER A 146 -10.15 -10.61 -6.18
CA SER A 146 -11.30 -10.52 -5.30
C SER A 146 -11.30 -9.17 -4.60
N ILE A 147 -12.42 -8.46 -4.71
CA ILE A 147 -12.67 -7.28 -3.90
C ILE A 147 -13.16 -7.78 -2.55
N VAL A 148 -12.36 -7.62 -1.51
CA VAL A 148 -12.92 -7.62 -0.15
C VAL A 148 -13.57 -6.25 0.01
N ARG A 149 -14.85 -6.16 -0.37
CA ARG A 149 -15.68 -5.06 0.13
C ARG A 149 -15.84 -5.38 1.61
N ALA A 150 -15.06 -4.70 2.46
CA ALA A 150 -15.40 -4.61 3.87
C ALA A 150 -16.71 -3.82 3.94
N THR A 151 -17.83 -4.52 3.81
CA THR A 151 -19.14 -3.96 4.06
C THR A 151 -19.20 -3.69 5.56
N ILE A 152 -19.45 -2.44 5.91
CA ILE A 152 -19.87 -2.03 7.26
C ILE A 152 -21.33 -2.45 7.40
#